data_AF-A0A8K0JU48-F1
#
_entry.id   AF-A0A8K0JU48-F1
#
_cell.length_a   1.000
_cell.length_b   1.000
_cell.length_c   1.000
_cell.angle_alpha   90.00
_cell.angle_beta   90.00
_cell.angle_gamma   90.00
#
_symmetry.space_group_name_H-M   'P 1'
#
loop_
_entity.id
_entity.type
_entity.pdbx_description
1 polymer ?
#
loop_
_entity_poly.entity_id
_entity_poly.type
_entity_poly.pdbx_seq_one_letter_code
_entity_poly.pdbx_strand_id
1 'polypeptide(L)'
;MNLYNFLAQPNTITHLDISGTDSVLETVFGALLRGCTTTLSHLNVSRNSFNTKKGKEVPPSFKQFFTSTLSLKHLNMSHCKLPLEALKNLLLGLACNESTTDIELDLSSNCLSAQGAHVLESCIHGVRSVGSLDISDNNMDVELASVVTAVSKNKSIKHLNLGRNLINMKAKHIACVMEAVVLMIQEEDCVLQSLYIADSKLKSDLYNLINALGSNQCLQSIDISGNLMGDGGAKLLAKALQINSRLRSIIYDRNNITLQGYADLAYAMESNYTLRYMPFPVFDVVPCMKISAERTEMIMRRIQDLLHRNVSPKKYSNGQAFRLQQGFLLSSTQQMVDRLVVQTQDTIRSLSKETIAAQGVDIEHALGLTKDADNSKQLLPRLQEGVQRREEAGNPIDIQLKQASDELHRVITSYLQDTVDSMIKCAEDQCPHVLQDERVQSEIHRTCSAKSAMPAEFVHMCVNEQAGTEIMNKVNELNLAVAAHLSDRLTDEVIESLSRCYKSLVRTHF
;
A
#
# COMPACT_ATOMS: atom_id res chain seq x y z
N MET A 1 -43.00 -10.58 6.42
CA MET A 1 -43.52 -9.43 5.66
C MET A 1 -43.05 -8.05 6.17
N ASN A 2 -42.58 -7.89 7.42
CA ASN A 2 -42.23 -6.54 7.92
C ASN A 2 -40.87 -5.98 7.44
N LEU A 3 -39.85 -6.82 7.21
CA LEU A 3 -38.51 -6.33 6.87
C LEU A 3 -38.44 -5.66 5.49
N TYR A 4 -38.97 -6.29 4.45
CA TYR A 4 -38.89 -5.74 3.09
C TYR A 4 -39.69 -4.46 2.91
N ASN A 5 -40.84 -4.35 3.61
CA ASN A 5 -41.62 -3.11 3.62
C ASN A 5 -40.86 -1.98 4.32
N PHE A 6 -40.17 -2.27 5.42
CA PHE A 6 -39.31 -1.31 6.10
C PHE A 6 -38.14 -0.87 5.22
N LEU A 7 -37.42 -1.81 4.61
CA LEU A 7 -36.30 -1.50 3.70
C LEU A 7 -36.73 -0.75 2.44
N ALA A 8 -37.98 -0.94 1.99
CA ALA A 8 -38.53 -0.23 0.83
C ALA A 8 -38.95 1.21 1.13
N GLN A 9 -39.14 1.57 2.41
CA GLN A 9 -39.38 2.95 2.81
C GLN A 9 -38.06 3.71 2.83
N PRO A 10 -38.03 5.01 2.43
CA PRO A 10 -36.85 5.84 2.57
C PRO A 10 -36.33 5.79 4.00
N ASN A 11 -35.06 5.42 4.15
CA ASN A 11 -34.44 5.23 5.44
C ASN A 11 -33.01 5.77 5.44
N THR A 12 -32.40 5.78 6.61
CA THR A 12 -31.03 6.27 6.83
C THR A 12 -30.07 5.13 7.14
N ILE A 13 -30.40 3.91 6.72
CA ILE A 13 -29.57 2.73 6.99
C ILE A 13 -28.27 2.87 6.20
N THR A 14 -27.16 2.82 6.91
CA THR A 14 -25.80 2.84 6.34
C THR A 14 -25.18 1.46 6.32
N HIS A 15 -25.51 0.62 7.30
CA HIS A 15 -24.98 -0.73 7.45
C HIS A 15 -26.13 -1.72 7.56
N LEU A 16 -26.19 -2.67 6.62
CA LEU A 16 -27.16 -3.76 6.61
C LEU A 16 -26.41 -5.09 6.50
N ASP A 17 -26.52 -5.89 7.55
CA ASP A 17 -26.07 -7.28 7.55
C ASP A 17 -27.28 -8.20 7.67
N ILE A 18 -27.50 -9.00 6.64
CA ILE A 18 -28.51 -10.06 6.60
C ILE A 18 -27.87 -11.39 6.22
N SER A 19 -26.58 -11.58 6.53
CA SER A 19 -25.86 -12.79 6.21
C SER A 19 -26.44 -14.03 6.90
N GLY A 20 -26.55 -15.14 6.16
CA GLY A 20 -27.07 -16.40 6.69
C GLY A 20 -28.49 -16.34 7.25
N THR A 21 -29.34 -15.43 6.74
CA THR A 21 -30.74 -15.27 7.17
C THR A 21 -31.73 -16.06 6.32
N ASP A 22 -31.24 -16.90 5.39
CA ASP A 22 -32.02 -17.59 4.37
C ASP A 22 -32.93 -16.65 3.55
N SER A 23 -32.52 -15.39 3.43
CA SER A 23 -33.26 -14.36 2.71
C SER A 23 -33.21 -14.61 1.20
N VAL A 24 -34.34 -14.45 0.52
CA VAL A 24 -34.38 -14.53 -0.95
C VAL A 24 -33.87 -13.23 -1.55
N LEU A 25 -32.64 -13.24 -2.06
CA LEU A 25 -31.93 -12.04 -2.53
C LEU A 25 -32.73 -11.24 -3.57
N GLU A 26 -33.41 -11.92 -4.49
CA GLU A 26 -34.28 -11.29 -5.51
C GLU A 26 -35.27 -10.28 -4.92
N THR A 27 -35.86 -10.61 -3.76
CA THR A 27 -36.86 -9.77 -3.09
C THR A 27 -36.22 -8.65 -2.27
N VAL A 28 -35.05 -8.92 -1.70
CA VAL A 28 -34.29 -7.95 -0.91
C VAL A 28 -33.89 -6.76 -1.77
N PHE A 29 -33.28 -7.01 -2.94
CA PHE A 29 -32.79 -5.93 -3.81
C PHE A 29 -33.93 -5.06 -4.38
N GLY A 30 -35.14 -5.61 -4.53
CA GLY A 30 -36.32 -4.82 -4.86
C GLY A 30 -36.71 -3.81 -3.77
N ALA A 31 -36.56 -4.19 -2.50
CA ALA A 31 -36.77 -3.27 -1.38
C ALA A 31 -35.62 -2.27 -1.24
N LEU A 32 -34.36 -2.73 -1.31
CA LEU A 32 -33.18 -1.87 -1.20
C LEU A 32 -33.14 -0.78 -2.27
N LEU A 33 -33.55 -1.11 -3.51
CA LEU A 33 -33.67 -0.13 -4.59
C LEU A 33 -34.61 1.04 -4.26
N ARG A 34 -35.67 0.79 -3.49
CA ARG A 34 -36.68 1.82 -3.19
C ARG A 34 -36.29 2.71 -2.02
N GLY A 35 -35.70 2.16 -0.97
CA GLY A 35 -35.47 2.88 0.28
C GLY A 35 -34.02 3.17 0.66
N CYS A 36 -33.05 2.42 0.10
CA CYS A 36 -31.67 2.37 0.63
C CYS A 36 -30.58 2.87 -0.34
N THR A 37 -30.91 3.30 -1.56
CA THR A 37 -29.92 3.66 -2.59
C THR A 37 -29.05 4.87 -2.26
N THR A 38 -29.54 5.77 -1.39
CA THR A 38 -28.84 7.01 -1.06
C THR A 38 -27.84 6.84 0.09
N THR A 39 -28.17 6.09 1.13
CA THR A 39 -27.38 6.04 2.38
C THR A 39 -26.61 4.76 2.60
N LEU A 40 -26.98 3.65 1.96
CA LEU A 40 -26.42 2.34 2.29
C LEU A 40 -24.96 2.23 1.82
N SER A 41 -24.04 2.14 2.78
CA SER A 41 -22.60 2.06 2.55
C SER A 41 -22.05 0.64 2.69
N HIS A 42 -22.62 -0.16 3.58
CA HIS A 42 -22.17 -1.52 3.84
C HIS A 42 -23.34 -2.49 3.71
N LEU A 43 -23.23 -3.43 2.77
CA LEU A 43 -24.23 -4.45 2.52
C LEU A 43 -23.57 -5.84 2.61
N ASN A 44 -23.94 -6.60 3.63
CA ASN A 44 -23.56 -8.01 3.76
C ASN A 44 -24.78 -8.89 3.54
N VAL A 45 -24.79 -9.61 2.42
CA VAL A 45 -25.83 -10.57 2.06
C VAL A 45 -25.27 -11.98 1.89
N SER A 46 -24.07 -12.25 2.42
CA SER A 46 -23.40 -13.54 2.29
C SER A 46 -24.23 -14.70 2.83
N ARG A 47 -23.97 -15.91 2.32
CA ARG A 47 -24.66 -17.16 2.72
C ARG A 47 -26.18 -17.12 2.53
N ASN A 48 -26.69 -16.28 1.62
CA ASN A 48 -28.09 -16.29 1.20
C ASN A 48 -28.20 -16.79 -0.24
N SER A 49 -29.30 -17.42 -0.60
CA SER A 49 -29.44 -18.06 -1.92
C SER A 49 -30.33 -17.26 -2.87
N PHE A 50 -29.98 -17.28 -4.15
CA PHE A 50 -30.92 -16.98 -5.23
C PHE A 50 -31.92 -18.13 -5.38
N ASN A 51 -33.16 -17.82 -5.75
CA ASN A 51 -34.19 -18.85 -5.90
C ASN A 51 -34.00 -19.56 -7.25
N THR A 52 -33.17 -20.59 -7.28
CA THR A 52 -32.76 -21.32 -8.49
C THR A 52 -33.86 -22.19 -9.14
N LYS A 53 -35.15 -21.94 -8.85
CA LYS A 53 -36.24 -22.60 -9.59
C LYS A 53 -36.08 -22.29 -11.08
N LYS A 54 -35.74 -23.34 -11.85
CA LYS A 54 -35.51 -23.29 -13.30
C LYS A 54 -36.55 -22.39 -13.99
N GLY A 55 -36.08 -21.29 -14.59
CA GLY A 55 -36.91 -20.40 -15.41
C GLY A 55 -37.31 -19.06 -14.78
N LYS A 56 -36.87 -18.72 -13.56
CA LYS A 56 -37.01 -17.35 -13.04
C LYS A 56 -35.77 -16.51 -13.38
N GLU A 57 -35.96 -15.53 -14.24
CA GLU A 57 -34.97 -14.50 -14.56
C GLU A 57 -34.67 -13.65 -13.32
N VAL A 58 -33.44 -13.14 -13.23
CA VAL A 58 -33.04 -12.22 -12.16
C VAL A 58 -33.83 -10.91 -12.33
N PRO A 59 -34.54 -10.42 -11.29
CA PRO A 59 -35.35 -9.22 -11.41
C PRO A 59 -34.54 -8.01 -11.88
N PRO A 60 -35.08 -7.13 -12.74
CA PRO A 60 -34.40 -5.91 -13.19
C PRO A 60 -33.97 -5.00 -12.02
N SER A 61 -34.71 -5.05 -10.90
CA SER A 61 -34.41 -4.30 -9.69
C SER A 61 -33.03 -4.63 -9.11
N PHE A 62 -32.53 -5.85 -9.33
CA PHE A 62 -31.18 -6.25 -8.91
C PHE A 62 -30.11 -5.42 -9.60
N LYS A 63 -30.14 -5.37 -10.95
CA LYS A 63 -29.21 -4.54 -11.72
C LYS A 63 -29.38 -3.06 -11.39
N GLN A 64 -30.63 -2.58 -11.35
CA GLN A 64 -30.95 -1.17 -11.10
C GLN A 64 -30.42 -0.70 -9.74
N PHE A 65 -30.47 -1.54 -8.70
CA PHE A 65 -29.91 -1.18 -7.40
C PHE A 65 -28.43 -0.79 -7.50
N PHE A 66 -27.62 -1.58 -8.19
CA PHE A 66 -26.20 -1.31 -8.35
C PHE A 66 -25.90 -0.13 -9.27
N THR A 67 -26.79 0.19 -10.21
CA THR A 67 -26.66 1.39 -11.05
C THR A 67 -27.05 2.67 -10.30
N SER A 68 -27.98 2.59 -9.33
CA SER A 68 -28.53 3.77 -8.64
C SER A 68 -27.97 4.02 -7.24
N THR A 69 -27.16 3.12 -6.69
CA THR A 69 -26.57 3.33 -5.37
C THR A 69 -25.53 4.44 -5.38
N LEU A 70 -25.56 5.31 -4.37
CA LEU A 70 -24.70 6.51 -4.29
C LEU A 70 -23.60 6.40 -3.24
N SER A 71 -23.80 5.57 -2.22
CA SER A 71 -22.93 5.54 -1.02
C SER A 71 -22.28 4.18 -0.77
N LEU A 72 -22.55 3.17 -1.61
CA LEU A 72 -22.06 1.81 -1.39
C LEU A 72 -20.52 1.78 -1.43
N LYS A 73 -19.92 1.21 -0.38
CA LYS A 73 -18.48 1.02 -0.22
C LYS A 73 -18.10 -0.44 -0.03
N HIS A 74 -18.95 -1.23 0.62
CA HIS A 74 -18.69 -2.65 0.87
C HIS A 74 -19.89 -3.49 0.51
N LEU A 75 -19.67 -4.50 -0.33
CA LEU A 75 -20.66 -5.45 -0.80
C LEU A 75 -20.13 -6.87 -0.64
N ASN A 76 -20.72 -7.61 0.30
CA ASN A 76 -20.41 -9.03 0.48
C ASN A 76 -21.55 -9.91 -0.06
N MET A 77 -21.24 -10.65 -1.13
CA MET A 77 -22.11 -11.67 -1.73
C MET A 77 -21.43 -13.05 -1.75
N SER A 78 -20.55 -13.33 -0.78
CA SER A 78 -19.90 -14.63 -0.65
C SER A 78 -20.87 -15.76 -0.31
N HIS A 79 -20.57 -16.98 -0.74
CA HIS A 79 -21.41 -18.16 -0.48
C HIS A 79 -22.88 -18.04 -0.93
N CYS A 80 -23.17 -17.22 -1.94
CA CYS A 80 -24.55 -16.97 -2.39
C CYS A 80 -25.03 -17.90 -3.53
N LYS A 81 -24.13 -18.72 -4.08
CA LYS A 81 -24.36 -19.56 -5.27
C LYS A 81 -24.92 -18.72 -6.43
N LEU A 82 -24.25 -17.60 -6.72
CA LEU A 82 -24.65 -16.62 -7.72
C LEU A 82 -24.92 -17.27 -9.09
N PRO A 83 -26.15 -17.18 -9.63
CA PRO A 83 -26.41 -17.54 -11.02
C PRO A 83 -25.59 -16.65 -11.98
N LEU A 84 -25.17 -17.20 -13.12
CA LEU A 84 -24.35 -16.48 -14.11
C LEU A 84 -25.00 -15.18 -14.59
N GLU A 85 -26.33 -15.17 -14.74
CA GLU A 85 -27.09 -13.98 -15.09
C GLU A 85 -27.08 -12.92 -13.99
N ALA A 86 -27.13 -13.34 -12.72
CA ALA A 86 -27.03 -12.43 -11.57
C ALA A 86 -25.64 -11.81 -11.51
N LEU A 87 -24.58 -12.61 -11.69
CA LEU A 87 -23.20 -12.12 -11.76
C LEU A 87 -23.04 -11.09 -12.89
N LYS A 88 -23.55 -11.38 -14.09
CA LYS A 88 -23.51 -10.45 -15.22
C LYS A 88 -24.26 -9.14 -14.90
N ASN A 89 -25.45 -9.24 -14.33
CA ASN A 89 -26.27 -8.07 -13.98
C ASN A 89 -25.65 -7.23 -12.86
N LEU A 90 -24.99 -7.86 -11.89
CA LEU A 90 -24.20 -7.18 -10.86
C LEU A 90 -23.07 -6.36 -11.47
N LEU A 91 -22.22 -6.99 -12.28
CA LEU A 91 -21.06 -6.33 -12.89
C LEU A 91 -21.48 -5.22 -13.84
N LEU A 92 -22.50 -5.45 -14.69
CA LEU A 92 -23.02 -4.40 -15.57
C LEU A 92 -23.68 -3.27 -14.79
N GLY A 93 -24.36 -3.57 -13.68
CA GLY A 93 -24.95 -2.56 -12.81
C GLY A 93 -23.89 -1.64 -12.21
N LEU A 94 -22.80 -2.23 -11.69
CA LEU A 94 -21.64 -1.52 -11.14
C LEU A 94 -20.82 -0.78 -12.21
N ALA A 95 -20.73 -1.32 -13.43
CA ALA A 95 -20.06 -0.67 -14.55
C ALA A 95 -20.79 0.61 -15.01
N CYS A 96 -22.13 0.62 -14.93
CA CYS A 96 -22.94 1.80 -15.21
C CYS A 96 -23.03 2.77 -14.03
N ASN A 97 -22.43 2.46 -12.88
CA ASN A 97 -22.45 3.34 -11.71
C ASN A 97 -21.28 4.31 -11.75
N GLU A 98 -21.59 5.59 -11.96
CA GLU A 98 -20.61 6.69 -11.97
C GLU A 98 -20.50 7.42 -10.62
N SER A 99 -21.41 7.11 -9.67
CA SER A 99 -21.50 7.82 -8.38
C SER A 99 -20.61 7.20 -7.31
N THR A 100 -20.43 5.88 -7.32
CA THR A 100 -19.60 5.15 -6.35
C THR A 100 -18.22 4.83 -6.89
N THR A 101 -17.22 4.93 -6.02
CA THR A 101 -15.83 4.53 -6.31
C THR A 101 -15.25 3.74 -5.14
N ASP A 102 -14.20 2.97 -5.42
CA ASP A 102 -13.45 2.19 -4.43
C ASP A 102 -14.31 1.17 -3.65
N ILE A 103 -15.29 0.55 -4.32
CA ILE A 103 -16.12 -0.51 -3.72
C ILE A 103 -15.27 -1.75 -3.43
N GLU A 104 -15.44 -2.30 -2.23
CA GLU A 104 -14.99 -3.62 -1.84
C GLU A 104 -16.07 -4.66 -2.19
N LEU A 105 -15.77 -5.51 -3.16
CA LEU A 105 -16.68 -6.51 -3.70
C LEU A 105 -16.17 -7.92 -3.36
N ASP A 106 -16.90 -8.61 -2.50
CA ASP A 106 -16.63 -10.01 -2.14
C ASP A 106 -17.58 -10.97 -2.87
N LEU A 107 -17.01 -11.73 -3.81
CA LEU A 107 -17.66 -12.79 -4.58
C LEU A 107 -17.08 -14.18 -4.25
N SER A 108 -16.42 -14.33 -3.11
CA SER A 108 -15.77 -15.60 -2.73
C SER A 108 -16.76 -16.76 -2.55
N SER A 109 -16.29 -17.98 -2.79
CA SER A 109 -17.06 -19.22 -2.56
C SER A 109 -18.44 -19.27 -3.24
N ASN A 110 -18.58 -18.71 -4.44
CA ASN A 110 -19.83 -18.72 -5.22
C ASN A 110 -19.92 -19.86 -6.24
N CYS A 111 -18.90 -20.71 -6.34
CA CYS A 111 -18.82 -21.82 -7.29
C CYS A 111 -19.03 -21.36 -8.75
N LEU A 112 -18.42 -20.23 -9.13
CA LEU A 112 -18.62 -19.59 -10.43
C LEU A 112 -18.24 -20.47 -11.63
N SER A 113 -17.34 -21.45 -11.43
CA SER A 113 -16.82 -22.35 -12.47
C SER A 113 -16.21 -21.61 -13.68
N ALA A 114 -15.82 -22.35 -14.72
CA ALA A 114 -15.28 -21.77 -15.95
C ALA A 114 -16.27 -20.81 -16.64
N GLN A 115 -17.58 -21.08 -16.55
CA GLN A 115 -18.60 -20.22 -17.16
C GLN A 115 -18.68 -18.85 -16.48
N GLY A 116 -18.55 -18.79 -15.15
CA GLY A 116 -18.51 -17.52 -14.44
C GLY A 116 -17.19 -16.77 -14.66
N ALA A 117 -16.09 -17.47 -14.92
CA ALA A 117 -14.83 -16.84 -15.34
C ALA A 117 -15.00 -16.06 -16.66
N HIS A 118 -15.69 -16.61 -17.66
CA HIS A 118 -16.01 -15.88 -18.89
C HIS A 118 -16.90 -14.64 -18.65
N VAL A 119 -17.85 -14.72 -17.71
CA VAL A 119 -18.67 -13.55 -17.36
C VAL A 119 -17.81 -12.47 -16.70
N LEU A 120 -16.89 -12.84 -15.81
CA LEU A 120 -15.93 -11.91 -15.20
C LEU A 120 -15.02 -11.28 -16.26
N GLU A 121 -14.40 -12.11 -17.10
CA GLU A 121 -13.49 -11.66 -18.17
C GLU A 121 -14.16 -10.64 -19.11
N SER A 122 -15.39 -10.91 -19.54
CA SER A 122 -16.14 -10.03 -20.46
C SER A 122 -16.66 -8.71 -19.85
N CYS A 123 -16.74 -8.60 -18.52
CA CYS A 123 -17.37 -7.45 -17.87
C CYS A 123 -16.40 -6.64 -16.99
N ILE A 124 -15.42 -7.28 -16.35
CA ILE A 124 -14.65 -6.67 -15.26
C ILE A 124 -13.81 -5.48 -15.72
N HIS A 125 -13.31 -5.48 -16.96
CA HIS A 125 -12.53 -4.37 -17.50
C HIS A 125 -13.32 -3.05 -17.57
N GLY A 126 -14.65 -3.10 -17.64
CA GLY A 126 -15.54 -1.95 -17.67
C GLY A 126 -15.98 -1.45 -16.29
N VAL A 127 -15.76 -2.22 -15.23
CA VAL A 127 -16.21 -1.90 -13.87
C VAL A 127 -15.21 -0.93 -13.20
N ARG A 128 -15.50 0.37 -13.26
CA ARG A 128 -14.61 1.41 -12.70
C ARG A 128 -14.85 1.73 -11.22
N SER A 129 -15.99 1.29 -10.68
CA SER A 129 -16.42 1.58 -9.31
C SER A 129 -15.76 0.66 -8.27
N VAL A 130 -15.24 -0.50 -8.66
CA VAL A 130 -14.65 -1.50 -7.75
C VAL A 130 -13.16 -1.25 -7.54
N GLY A 131 -12.76 -1.07 -6.27
CA GLY A 131 -11.37 -0.90 -5.84
C GLY A 131 -10.75 -2.17 -5.25
N SER A 132 -11.57 -3.02 -4.62
CA SER A 132 -11.14 -4.30 -4.06
C SER A 132 -12.05 -5.42 -4.57
N LEU A 133 -11.45 -6.48 -5.12
CA LEU A 133 -12.18 -7.62 -5.68
C LEU A 133 -11.69 -8.92 -5.03
N ASP A 134 -12.61 -9.63 -4.37
CA ASP A 134 -12.39 -10.98 -3.89
C ASP A 134 -13.13 -11.99 -4.77
N ILE A 135 -12.36 -12.81 -5.48
CA ILE A 135 -12.86 -13.94 -6.30
C ILE A 135 -12.30 -15.27 -5.82
N SER A 136 -11.89 -15.36 -4.55
CA SER A 136 -11.34 -16.57 -3.95
C SER A 136 -12.34 -17.74 -3.94
N ASP A 137 -11.83 -18.96 -3.96
CA ASP A 137 -12.63 -20.21 -3.82
C ASP A 137 -13.80 -20.36 -4.83
N ASN A 138 -13.61 -19.96 -6.08
CA ASN A 138 -14.63 -20.03 -7.13
C ASN A 138 -14.41 -21.14 -8.17
N ASN A 139 -13.29 -21.86 -8.07
CA ASN A 139 -12.95 -23.05 -8.85
C ASN A 139 -13.08 -22.82 -10.38
N MET A 140 -12.51 -21.71 -10.86
CA MET A 140 -12.55 -21.25 -12.25
C MET A 140 -11.63 -22.04 -13.21
N ASP A 141 -10.78 -22.93 -12.68
CA ASP A 141 -9.78 -23.69 -13.45
C ASP A 141 -8.89 -22.76 -14.30
N VAL A 142 -8.46 -23.19 -15.49
CA VAL A 142 -7.52 -22.45 -16.36
C VAL A 142 -8.06 -21.08 -16.81
N GLU A 143 -9.38 -20.90 -16.87
CA GLU A 143 -10.02 -19.64 -17.28
C GLU A 143 -9.77 -18.50 -16.30
N LEU A 144 -9.27 -18.79 -15.09
CA LEU A 144 -8.79 -17.77 -14.17
C LEU A 144 -7.67 -16.91 -14.80
N ALA A 145 -6.86 -17.46 -15.70
CA ALA A 145 -5.84 -16.70 -16.43
C ALA A 145 -6.46 -15.59 -17.29
N SER A 146 -7.59 -15.88 -17.94
CA SER A 146 -8.37 -14.93 -18.74
C SER A 146 -8.93 -13.81 -17.86
N VAL A 147 -9.43 -14.16 -16.66
CA VAL A 147 -9.91 -13.18 -15.67
C VAL A 147 -8.79 -12.27 -15.18
N VAL A 148 -7.62 -12.83 -14.83
CA VAL A 148 -6.45 -12.04 -14.40
C VAL A 148 -6.01 -11.06 -15.49
N THR A 149 -6.01 -11.51 -16.75
CA THR A 149 -5.70 -10.66 -17.91
C THR A 149 -6.74 -9.54 -18.10
N ALA A 150 -8.01 -9.80 -17.82
CA ALA A 150 -9.05 -8.77 -17.84
C ALA A 150 -8.91 -7.77 -16.68
N VAL A 151 -8.47 -8.24 -15.51
CA VAL A 151 -8.17 -7.39 -14.35
C VAL A 151 -6.93 -6.50 -14.60
N SER A 152 -5.91 -6.97 -15.33
CA SER A 152 -4.74 -6.11 -15.66
C SER A 152 -5.11 -4.88 -16.50
N LYS A 153 -6.14 -5.01 -17.33
CA LYS A 153 -6.72 -3.91 -18.12
C LYS A 153 -7.60 -2.97 -17.29
N ASN A 154 -8.03 -3.37 -16.10
CA ASN A 154 -8.83 -2.54 -15.21
C ASN A 154 -7.92 -1.58 -14.42
N LYS A 155 -8.22 -0.29 -14.43
CA LYS A 155 -7.41 0.76 -13.76
C LYS A 155 -7.95 1.21 -12.39
N SER A 156 -9.02 0.57 -11.92
CA SER A 156 -9.65 0.87 -10.64
C SER A 156 -9.32 -0.15 -9.54
N ILE A 157 -9.11 -1.43 -9.90
CA ILE A 157 -8.88 -2.51 -8.92
C ILE A 157 -7.45 -2.40 -8.34
N LYS A 158 -7.37 -2.01 -7.07
CA LYS A 158 -6.14 -1.91 -6.28
C LYS A 158 -5.87 -3.15 -5.44
N HIS A 159 -6.92 -3.88 -5.05
CA HIS A 159 -6.79 -5.07 -4.20
C HIS A 159 -7.45 -6.27 -4.89
N LEU A 160 -6.72 -7.37 -5.05
CA LEU A 160 -7.20 -8.57 -5.73
C LEU A 160 -6.93 -9.81 -4.88
N ASN A 161 -7.97 -10.57 -4.56
CA ASN A 161 -7.86 -11.86 -3.89
C ASN A 161 -8.22 -13.02 -4.83
N LEU A 162 -7.23 -13.89 -5.05
CA LEU A 162 -7.28 -15.08 -5.89
C LEU A 162 -7.17 -16.38 -5.07
N GLY A 163 -7.16 -16.29 -3.74
CA GLY A 163 -6.91 -17.42 -2.84
C GLY A 163 -7.79 -18.64 -3.10
N ARG A 164 -7.28 -19.82 -2.77
CA ARG A 164 -7.97 -21.13 -2.87
C ARG A 164 -8.49 -21.55 -4.25
N ASN A 165 -8.37 -20.74 -5.30
CA ASN A 165 -8.80 -21.14 -6.65
C ASN A 165 -7.93 -22.24 -7.28
N LEU A 166 -6.69 -22.40 -6.81
CA LEU A 166 -5.65 -23.19 -7.46
C LEU A 166 -5.49 -24.60 -6.87
N ILE A 167 -6.20 -24.95 -5.80
CA ILE A 167 -6.00 -26.18 -5.01
C ILE A 167 -6.25 -27.46 -5.82
N ASN A 168 -7.25 -27.47 -6.70
CA ASN A 168 -7.72 -28.65 -7.44
C ASN A 168 -7.31 -28.65 -8.92
N MET A 169 -6.38 -27.78 -9.30
CA MET A 169 -5.97 -27.59 -10.70
C MET A 169 -4.82 -28.51 -11.09
N LYS A 170 -4.74 -28.86 -12.38
CA LYS A 170 -3.57 -29.56 -12.94
C LYS A 170 -2.38 -28.59 -12.98
N ALA A 171 -1.17 -29.10 -12.76
CA ALA A 171 0.06 -28.28 -12.76
C ALA A 171 0.20 -27.37 -14.00
N LYS A 172 -0.16 -27.87 -15.19
CA LYS A 172 -0.15 -27.05 -16.43
C LYS A 172 -1.10 -25.85 -16.40
N HIS A 173 -2.26 -25.98 -15.74
CA HIS A 173 -3.22 -24.88 -15.62
C HIS A 173 -2.75 -23.88 -14.55
N ILE A 174 -2.18 -24.37 -13.45
CA ILE A 174 -1.56 -23.53 -12.42
C ILE A 174 -0.47 -22.67 -13.04
N ALA A 175 0.44 -23.27 -13.83
CA ALA A 175 1.50 -22.54 -14.51
C ALA A 175 0.95 -21.41 -15.41
N CYS A 176 -0.09 -21.69 -16.19
CA CYS A 176 -0.74 -20.68 -17.04
C CYS A 176 -1.35 -19.52 -16.23
N VAL A 177 -2.04 -19.81 -15.13
CA VAL A 177 -2.60 -18.77 -14.27
C VAL A 177 -1.50 -17.96 -13.60
N MET A 178 -0.47 -18.61 -13.05
CA MET A 178 0.65 -17.93 -12.38
C MET A 178 1.44 -17.06 -13.35
N GLU A 179 1.62 -17.49 -14.61
CA GLU A 179 2.21 -16.68 -15.67
C GLU A 179 1.37 -15.42 -15.93
N ALA A 180 0.04 -15.54 -16.01
CA ALA A 180 -0.84 -14.39 -16.15
C ALA A 180 -0.75 -13.42 -14.95
N VAL A 181 -0.65 -13.93 -13.71
CA VAL A 181 -0.43 -13.09 -12.52
C VAL A 181 0.92 -12.36 -12.60
N VAL A 182 1.99 -13.06 -12.97
CA VAL A 182 3.33 -12.48 -13.12
C VAL A 182 3.31 -11.36 -14.17
N LEU A 183 2.69 -11.60 -15.32
CA LEU A 183 2.56 -10.60 -16.37
C LEU A 183 1.79 -9.37 -15.86
N MET A 184 0.64 -9.56 -15.22
CA MET A 184 -0.17 -8.47 -14.66
C MET A 184 0.63 -7.59 -13.69
N ILE A 185 1.45 -8.17 -12.80
CA ILE A 185 2.22 -7.37 -11.83
C ILE A 185 3.48 -6.73 -12.43
N GLN A 186 3.93 -7.16 -13.60
CA GLN A 186 5.08 -6.56 -14.29
C GLN A 186 4.68 -5.52 -15.34
N GLU A 187 3.39 -5.34 -15.61
CA GLU A 187 2.90 -4.27 -16.47
C GLU A 187 3.26 -2.88 -15.89
N GLU A 188 3.74 -1.97 -16.74
CA GLU A 188 4.14 -0.61 -16.34
C GLU A 188 2.96 0.20 -15.76
N ASP A 189 1.75 -0.02 -16.30
CA ASP A 189 0.52 0.65 -15.87
C ASP A 189 -0.25 -0.14 -14.80
N CYS A 190 0.41 -1.05 -14.08
CA CYS A 190 -0.23 -1.84 -13.03
C CYS A 190 -0.61 -0.94 -11.84
N VAL A 191 -1.90 -0.88 -11.51
CA VAL A 191 -2.42 -0.10 -10.38
C VAL A 191 -2.59 -0.93 -9.10
N LEU A 192 -2.30 -2.22 -9.17
CA LEU A 192 -2.53 -3.16 -8.09
C LEU A 192 -1.59 -2.87 -6.91
N GLN A 193 -2.18 -2.64 -5.75
CA GLN A 193 -1.48 -2.36 -4.49
C GLN A 193 -1.44 -3.59 -3.58
N SER A 194 -2.44 -4.47 -3.67
CA SER A 194 -2.49 -5.69 -2.85
C SER A 194 -2.91 -6.91 -3.65
N LEU A 195 -2.15 -7.99 -3.49
CA LEU A 195 -2.41 -9.27 -4.13
C LEU A 195 -2.47 -10.37 -3.06
N TYR A 196 -3.59 -11.09 -3.01
CA TYR A 196 -3.79 -12.19 -2.07
C TYR A 196 -3.89 -13.52 -2.83
N ILE A 197 -2.96 -14.42 -2.56
CA ILE A 197 -2.90 -15.79 -3.11
C ILE A 197 -2.72 -16.75 -1.94
N ALA A 198 -3.58 -16.61 -0.93
CA ALA A 198 -3.55 -17.45 0.26
C ALA A 198 -4.11 -18.86 -0.03
N ASP A 199 -3.62 -19.86 0.70
CA ASP A 199 -4.12 -21.24 0.73
C ASP A 199 -4.21 -21.92 -0.66
N SER A 200 -3.30 -21.62 -1.59
CA SER A 200 -3.35 -22.14 -2.97
C SER A 200 -2.48 -23.38 -3.22
N LYS A 201 -1.70 -23.85 -2.23
CA LYS A 201 -0.82 -25.05 -2.30
C LYS A 201 0.15 -25.07 -3.50
N LEU A 202 0.65 -23.90 -3.90
CA LEU A 202 1.45 -23.71 -5.12
C LEU A 202 2.85 -24.33 -5.09
N LYS A 203 3.46 -24.50 -3.91
CA LYS A 203 4.82 -25.03 -3.73
C LYS A 203 5.82 -24.24 -4.61
N SER A 204 6.45 -24.91 -5.58
CA SER A 204 7.43 -24.34 -6.51
C SER A 204 6.82 -23.41 -7.55
N ASP A 205 5.52 -23.53 -7.87
CA ASP A 205 4.86 -22.67 -8.87
C ASP A 205 4.78 -21.21 -8.40
N LEU A 206 4.95 -20.96 -7.10
CA LEU A 206 5.01 -19.63 -6.51
C LEU A 206 6.36 -18.91 -6.78
N TYR A 207 7.41 -19.64 -7.14
CA TYR A 207 8.78 -19.08 -7.24
C TYR A 207 8.89 -17.99 -8.31
N ASN A 208 8.19 -18.14 -9.44
CA ASN A 208 8.18 -17.13 -10.50
C ASN A 208 7.54 -15.82 -10.02
N LEU A 209 6.46 -15.92 -9.24
CA LEU A 209 5.83 -14.74 -8.64
C LEU A 209 6.79 -14.07 -7.66
N ILE A 210 7.41 -14.82 -6.75
CA ILE A 210 8.36 -14.28 -5.77
C ILE A 210 9.53 -13.57 -6.46
N ASN A 211 10.09 -14.15 -7.53
CA ASN A 211 11.16 -13.50 -8.29
C ASN A 211 10.69 -12.18 -8.93
N ALA A 212 9.48 -12.16 -9.49
CA ALA A 212 8.89 -10.96 -10.07
C ALA A 212 8.63 -9.85 -9.02
N LEU A 213 8.45 -10.20 -7.74
CA LEU A 213 8.37 -9.19 -6.67
C LEU A 213 9.64 -8.37 -6.54
N GLY A 214 10.82 -8.89 -6.91
CA GLY A 214 12.07 -8.14 -6.84
C GLY A 214 12.07 -6.86 -7.68
N SER A 215 11.54 -6.94 -8.90
CA SER A 215 11.44 -5.80 -9.85
C SER A 215 10.13 -5.03 -9.75
N ASN A 216 9.09 -5.60 -9.14
CA ASN A 216 7.76 -5.00 -9.08
C ASN A 216 7.77 -3.62 -8.38
N GLN A 217 7.12 -2.65 -9.00
CA GLN A 217 7.06 -1.27 -8.51
C GLN A 217 5.69 -0.83 -7.97
N CYS A 218 4.68 -1.71 -8.02
CA CYS A 218 3.28 -1.33 -7.76
C CYS A 218 2.75 -1.90 -6.44
N LEU A 219 3.08 -3.14 -6.09
CA LEU A 219 2.52 -3.82 -4.91
C LEU A 219 3.10 -3.27 -3.61
N GLN A 220 2.20 -3.02 -2.67
CA GLN A 220 2.49 -2.60 -1.30
C GLN A 220 2.18 -3.69 -0.29
N SER A 221 1.25 -4.60 -0.59
CA SER A 221 0.91 -5.73 0.26
C SER A 221 0.81 -7.01 -0.56
N ILE A 222 1.29 -8.13 -0.02
CA ILE A 222 1.09 -9.45 -0.60
C ILE A 222 0.76 -10.48 0.48
N ASP A 223 -0.18 -11.36 0.19
CA ASP A 223 -0.44 -12.56 0.98
C ASP A 223 -0.13 -13.81 0.15
N ILE A 224 0.90 -14.53 0.58
CA ILE A 224 1.34 -15.81 0.03
C ILE A 224 1.25 -16.93 1.06
N SER A 225 0.45 -16.77 2.12
CA SER A 225 0.27 -17.78 3.15
C SER A 225 -0.33 -19.09 2.62
N GLY A 226 -0.04 -20.22 3.26
CA GLY A 226 -0.67 -21.50 2.90
C GLY A 226 -0.24 -22.10 1.55
N ASN A 227 0.93 -21.74 1.04
CA ASN A 227 1.41 -22.20 -0.27
C ASN A 227 2.50 -23.29 -0.23
N LEU A 228 2.99 -23.69 0.94
CA LEU A 228 3.99 -24.75 1.09
C LEU A 228 5.28 -24.52 0.26
N MET A 229 5.74 -23.28 0.14
CA MET A 229 6.91 -22.94 -0.68
C MET A 229 8.25 -23.47 -0.12
N GLY A 230 8.31 -23.77 1.18
CA GLY A 230 9.50 -24.26 1.88
C GLY A 230 10.67 -23.27 1.89
N ASP A 231 11.85 -23.75 2.30
CA ASP A 231 13.07 -22.94 2.40
C ASP A 231 13.55 -22.40 1.04
N GLY A 232 13.28 -23.13 -0.05
CA GLY A 232 13.57 -22.67 -1.40
C GLY A 232 12.82 -21.38 -1.74
N GLY A 233 11.51 -21.33 -1.44
CA GLY A 233 10.69 -20.13 -1.58
C GLY A 233 11.12 -19.01 -0.64
N ALA A 234 11.43 -19.32 0.62
CA ALA A 234 11.92 -18.33 1.59
C ALA A 234 13.23 -17.67 1.15
N LYS A 235 14.16 -18.43 0.57
CA LYS A 235 15.42 -17.91 0.01
C LYS A 235 15.20 -17.01 -1.19
N LEU A 236 14.25 -17.34 -2.07
CA LEU A 236 13.88 -16.47 -3.19
C LEU A 236 13.22 -15.19 -2.69
N LEU A 237 12.34 -15.30 -1.69
CA LEU A 237 11.68 -14.15 -1.07
C LEU A 237 12.71 -13.22 -0.41
N ALA A 238 13.69 -13.78 0.29
CA ALA A 238 14.82 -13.04 0.85
C ALA A 238 15.55 -12.22 -0.24
N LYS A 239 15.90 -12.85 -1.36
CA LYS A 239 16.52 -12.14 -2.50
C LYS A 239 15.62 -11.06 -3.09
N ALA A 240 14.34 -11.34 -3.26
CA ALA A 240 13.38 -10.36 -3.77
C ALA A 240 13.27 -9.14 -2.84
N LEU A 241 13.27 -9.35 -1.52
CA LEU A 241 13.19 -8.27 -0.53
C LEU A 241 14.45 -7.41 -0.47
N GLN A 242 15.62 -7.95 -0.80
CA GLN A 242 16.85 -7.15 -0.88
C GLN A 242 16.77 -6.09 -2.00
N ILE A 243 16.01 -6.36 -3.05
CA ILE A 243 15.89 -5.49 -4.24
C ILE A 243 14.63 -4.63 -4.16
N ASN A 244 13.52 -5.19 -3.69
CA ASN A 244 12.24 -4.50 -3.68
C ASN A 244 12.21 -3.32 -2.69
N SER A 245 11.81 -2.15 -3.19
CA SER A 245 11.73 -0.90 -2.41
C SER A 245 10.30 -0.40 -2.16
N ARG A 246 9.27 -1.13 -2.62
CA ARG A 246 7.86 -0.69 -2.62
C ARG A 246 6.98 -1.45 -1.64
N LEU A 247 7.25 -2.73 -1.46
CA LEU A 247 6.47 -3.61 -0.60
C LEU A 247 6.55 -3.15 0.86
N ARG A 248 5.39 -3.08 1.51
CA ARG A 248 5.21 -2.62 2.90
C ARG A 248 4.69 -3.73 3.81
N SER A 249 3.94 -4.68 3.26
CA SER A 249 3.29 -5.75 4.00
C SER A 249 3.45 -7.10 3.30
N ILE A 250 3.82 -8.14 4.05
CA ILE A 250 3.87 -9.52 3.56
C ILE A 250 3.21 -10.43 4.58
N ILE A 251 2.25 -11.26 4.14
CA ILE A 251 1.68 -12.36 4.91
C ILE A 251 2.18 -13.67 4.29
N TYR A 252 2.76 -14.55 5.10
CA TYR A 252 3.56 -15.68 4.59
C TYR A 252 3.56 -16.92 5.50
N ASP A 253 2.68 -16.98 6.50
CA ASP A 253 2.59 -18.15 7.39
C ASP A 253 2.07 -19.40 6.64
N ARG A 254 2.19 -20.59 7.24
CA ARG A 254 1.79 -21.88 6.63
C ARG A 254 2.50 -22.17 5.30
N ASN A 255 3.77 -21.83 5.20
CA ASN A 255 4.60 -22.10 4.03
C ASN A 255 5.62 -23.22 4.24
N ASN A 256 5.60 -23.86 5.42
CA ASN A 256 6.52 -24.94 5.78
C ASN A 256 7.98 -24.47 5.71
N ILE A 257 8.22 -23.23 6.12
CA ILE A 257 9.55 -22.62 6.22
C ILE A 257 10.22 -23.13 7.49
N THR A 258 11.49 -23.54 7.38
CA THR A 258 12.28 -23.98 8.53
C THR A 258 13.13 -22.84 9.08
N LEU A 259 13.84 -23.10 10.18
CA LEU A 259 14.79 -22.17 10.77
C LEU A 259 15.79 -21.60 9.74
N GLN A 260 16.21 -22.40 8.76
CA GLN A 260 17.15 -21.95 7.73
C GLN A 260 16.53 -20.90 6.82
N GLY A 261 15.30 -21.11 6.35
CA GLY A 261 14.59 -20.13 5.53
C GLY A 261 14.33 -18.82 6.28
N TYR A 262 14.04 -18.88 7.58
CA TYR A 262 13.93 -17.68 8.41
C TYR A 262 15.25 -16.94 8.63
N ALA A 263 16.37 -17.67 8.73
CA ALA A 263 17.69 -17.04 8.78
C ALA A 263 17.99 -16.26 7.49
N ASP A 264 17.66 -16.82 6.33
CA ASP A 264 17.81 -16.15 5.03
C ASP A 264 16.93 -14.88 4.96
N LEU A 265 15.68 -14.95 5.44
CA LEU A 265 14.79 -13.79 5.52
C LEU A 265 15.32 -12.72 6.47
N ALA A 266 15.79 -13.10 7.66
CA ALA A 266 16.37 -12.17 8.63
C ALA A 266 17.57 -11.43 8.04
N TYR A 267 18.44 -12.14 7.32
CA TYR A 267 19.59 -11.55 6.62
C TYR A 267 19.16 -10.54 5.53
N ALA A 268 18.16 -10.88 4.72
CA ALA A 268 17.64 -9.97 3.71
C ALA A 268 16.99 -8.71 4.29
N MET A 269 16.33 -8.82 5.43
CA MET A 269 15.69 -7.68 6.10
C MET A 269 16.70 -6.69 6.67
N GLU A 270 17.97 -7.06 6.83
CA GLU A 270 19.01 -6.11 7.24
C GLU A 270 19.19 -4.97 6.22
N SER A 271 19.07 -5.28 4.92
CA SER A 271 19.17 -4.28 3.84
C SER A 271 17.82 -3.72 3.38
N ASN A 272 16.70 -4.34 3.74
CA ASN A 272 15.37 -3.84 3.40
C ASN A 272 14.86 -2.84 4.45
N TYR A 273 14.60 -1.60 4.03
CA TYR A 273 14.10 -0.52 4.90
C TYR A 273 12.64 -0.14 4.63
N THR A 274 11.97 -0.90 3.79
CA THR A 274 10.68 -0.54 3.18
C THR A 274 9.55 -1.39 3.74
N LEU A 275 9.82 -2.65 4.06
CA LEU A 275 8.87 -3.56 4.68
C LEU A 275 8.59 -3.14 6.11
N ARG A 276 7.32 -2.88 6.42
CA ARG A 276 6.83 -2.39 7.72
C ARG A 276 6.07 -3.47 8.49
N TYR A 277 5.37 -4.34 7.78
CA TYR A 277 4.50 -5.34 8.38
C TYR A 277 4.80 -6.74 7.86
N MET A 278 5.05 -7.65 8.79
CA MET A 278 5.23 -9.08 8.52
C MET A 278 4.71 -9.81 9.77
N PRO A 279 3.52 -10.43 9.71
CA PRO A 279 2.90 -11.04 10.88
C PRO A 279 3.73 -12.23 11.34
N PHE A 280 3.73 -12.47 12.66
CA PHE A 280 4.45 -13.59 13.24
C PHE A 280 3.88 -14.92 12.71
N PRO A 281 4.69 -15.76 12.05
CA PRO A 281 4.21 -16.97 11.39
C PRO A 281 4.09 -18.13 12.40
N VAL A 282 2.99 -18.12 13.16
CA VAL A 282 2.74 -19.05 14.26
C VAL A 282 2.80 -20.51 13.79
N PHE A 283 2.22 -20.83 12.64
CA PHE A 283 2.10 -22.22 12.19
C PHE A 283 3.45 -22.83 11.79
N ASP A 284 4.31 -22.07 11.13
CA ASP A 284 5.63 -22.53 10.71
C ASP A 284 6.67 -22.47 11.85
N VAL A 285 6.52 -21.54 12.80
CA VAL A 285 7.45 -21.37 13.92
C VAL A 285 7.25 -22.38 15.03
N VAL A 286 6.01 -22.79 15.33
CA VAL A 286 5.73 -23.77 16.41
C VAL A 286 6.53 -25.07 16.23
N PRO A 287 6.61 -25.69 15.04
CA PRO A 287 7.51 -26.81 14.78
C PRO A 287 9.00 -26.49 14.99
N CYS A 288 9.46 -25.31 14.57
CA CYS A 288 10.86 -24.88 14.73
C CYS A 288 11.25 -24.71 16.20
N MET A 289 10.35 -24.18 17.04
CA MET A 289 10.55 -24.01 18.48
C MET A 289 10.75 -25.35 19.20
N LYS A 290 10.12 -26.44 18.73
CA LYS A 290 10.33 -27.80 19.26
C LYS A 290 11.73 -28.34 18.98
N ILE A 291 12.35 -27.91 17.88
CA ILE A 291 13.70 -28.36 17.48
C ILE A 291 14.77 -27.51 18.16
N SER A 292 14.63 -26.18 18.14
CA SER A 292 15.56 -25.26 18.79
C SER A 292 14.87 -23.95 19.16
N ALA A 293 14.35 -23.88 20.39
CA ALA A 293 13.65 -22.71 20.90
C ALA A 293 14.53 -21.44 20.89
N GLU A 294 15.75 -21.54 21.42
CA GLU A 294 16.67 -20.38 21.55
C GLU A 294 17.02 -19.75 20.19
N ARG A 295 17.38 -20.57 19.19
CA ARG A 295 17.72 -20.07 17.85
C ARG A 295 16.50 -19.49 17.14
N THR A 296 15.35 -20.14 17.28
CA THR A 296 14.11 -19.67 16.66
C THR A 296 13.68 -18.33 17.25
N GLU A 297 13.71 -18.17 18.58
CA GLU A 297 13.42 -16.90 19.25
C GLU A 297 14.40 -15.81 18.81
N MET A 298 15.70 -16.11 18.75
CA MET A 298 16.71 -15.14 18.31
C MET A 298 16.44 -14.62 16.90
N ILE A 299 16.15 -15.51 15.93
CA ILE A 299 15.87 -15.12 14.54
C ILE A 299 14.56 -14.33 14.44
N MET A 300 13.51 -14.77 15.14
CA MET A 300 12.22 -14.07 15.12
C MET A 300 12.30 -12.69 15.76
N ARG A 301 12.98 -12.58 16.91
CA ARG A 301 13.26 -11.29 17.55
C ARG A 301 14.06 -10.39 16.61
N ARG A 302 15.07 -10.92 15.91
CA ARG A 302 15.84 -10.17 14.91
C ARG A 302 14.96 -9.62 13.79
N ILE A 303 14.07 -10.44 13.23
CA ILE A 303 13.10 -10.01 12.21
C ILE A 303 12.18 -8.92 12.76
N GLN A 304 11.65 -9.09 13.97
CA GLN A 304 10.80 -8.09 14.63
C GLN A 304 11.53 -6.77 14.88
N ASP A 305 12.79 -6.81 15.34
CA ASP A 305 13.61 -5.62 15.55
C ASP A 305 13.87 -4.87 14.23
N LEU A 306 14.06 -5.60 13.11
CA LEU A 306 14.25 -5.02 11.79
C LEU A 306 12.95 -4.39 11.24
N LEU A 307 11.80 -5.02 11.46
CA LEU A 307 10.49 -4.42 11.14
C LEU A 307 10.24 -3.20 12.01
N HIS A 308 10.52 -3.31 13.30
CA HIS A 308 10.39 -2.21 14.23
C HIS A 308 11.35 -1.08 13.85
N ARG A 309 12.55 -1.34 13.33
CA ARG A 309 13.43 -0.31 12.75
C ARG A 309 12.79 0.40 11.55
N ASN A 310 12.01 -0.31 10.73
CA ASN A 310 11.41 0.23 9.52
C ASN A 310 10.08 0.99 9.83
N VAL A 311 9.42 0.65 10.93
CA VAL A 311 8.21 1.32 11.44
C VAL A 311 8.56 2.45 12.40
N SER A 312 9.57 2.24 13.24
CA SER A 312 10.09 3.24 14.17
C SER A 312 10.90 4.23 13.37
N PRO A 313 10.51 5.49 13.36
CA PRO A 313 11.19 6.46 12.54
C PRO A 313 12.50 6.81 13.25
N LYS A 314 13.61 6.27 12.74
CA LYS A 314 14.94 6.71 13.16
C LYS A 314 15.15 8.12 12.61
N LYS A 315 15.65 9.04 13.44
CA LYS A 315 16.45 10.17 12.95
C LYS A 315 17.55 9.56 12.09
N TYR A 316 17.47 9.75 10.77
CA TYR A 316 18.51 9.29 9.88
C TYR A 316 19.81 9.96 10.31
N SER A 317 20.69 9.21 10.97
CA SER A 317 22.09 9.60 11.10
C SER A 317 22.70 9.53 9.71
N ASN A 318 22.74 10.68 9.05
CA ASN A 318 23.60 11.09 7.94
C ASN A 318 24.18 9.95 7.06
N GLY A 319 23.68 9.85 5.82
CA GLY A 319 24.55 9.51 4.68
C GLY A 319 24.53 8.09 4.09
N GLN A 320 23.82 7.10 4.65
CA GLN A 320 23.92 5.71 4.13
C GLN A 320 22.89 5.34 3.05
N ALA A 321 21.62 5.77 3.16
CA ALA A 321 20.64 5.57 2.09
C ALA A 321 21.01 6.32 0.79
N PHE A 322 21.81 7.38 0.92
CA PHE A 322 22.14 8.34 -0.13
C PHE A 322 23.22 7.85 -1.12
N ARG A 323 24.15 6.99 -0.68
CA ARG A 323 25.23 6.49 -1.56
C ARG A 323 24.73 5.50 -2.60
N LEU A 324 23.61 4.80 -2.35
CA LEU A 324 23.10 3.75 -3.24
C LEU A 324 22.33 4.33 -4.45
N GLN A 325 21.62 5.46 -4.30
CA GLN A 325 20.95 6.13 -5.44
C GLN A 325 21.92 6.96 -6.29
N GLN A 326 22.97 7.57 -5.69
CA GLN A 326 24.00 8.31 -6.43
C GLN A 326 24.79 7.43 -7.42
N GLY A 327 24.98 6.15 -7.11
CA GLY A 327 25.83 5.26 -7.91
C GLY A 327 25.26 4.87 -9.28
N PHE A 328 23.94 4.95 -9.48
CA PHE A 328 23.29 4.40 -10.68
C PHE A 328 22.77 5.44 -11.69
N LEU A 329 22.30 6.62 -11.24
CA LEU A 329 21.73 7.64 -12.12
C LEU A 329 22.75 8.64 -12.66
N LEU A 330 23.85 8.90 -11.93
CA LEU A 330 24.84 9.90 -12.31
C LEU A 330 25.87 9.43 -13.35
N SER A 331 26.05 8.13 -13.61
CA SER A 331 27.20 7.73 -14.46
C SER A 331 27.04 8.11 -15.93
N SER A 332 25.82 8.12 -16.47
CA SER A 332 25.58 8.34 -17.91
C SER A 332 25.45 9.82 -18.28
N THR A 333 24.72 10.60 -17.49
CA THR A 333 24.60 12.06 -17.66
C THR A 333 25.91 12.77 -17.39
N GLN A 334 26.66 12.36 -16.36
CA GLN A 334 27.98 12.93 -16.06
C GLN A 334 28.98 12.66 -17.19
N GLN A 335 29.00 11.44 -17.76
CA GLN A 335 29.83 11.11 -18.92
C GLN A 335 29.47 11.96 -20.16
N MET A 336 28.19 12.25 -20.38
CA MET A 336 27.74 13.11 -21.47
C MET A 336 28.20 14.55 -21.27
N VAL A 337 28.03 15.09 -20.05
CA VAL A 337 28.51 16.44 -19.68
C VAL A 337 30.03 16.54 -19.87
N ASP A 338 30.80 15.57 -19.37
CA ASP A 338 32.27 15.56 -19.51
C ASP A 338 32.69 15.54 -20.99
N ARG A 339 32.02 14.74 -21.83
CA ARG A 339 32.30 14.70 -23.26
C ARG A 339 32.03 16.03 -23.94
N LEU A 340 30.91 16.69 -23.64
CA LEU A 340 30.53 17.97 -24.23
C LEU A 340 31.44 19.11 -23.77
N VAL A 341 31.87 19.10 -22.49
CA VAL A 341 32.83 20.07 -21.95
C VAL A 341 34.16 19.97 -22.67
N VAL A 342 34.72 18.76 -22.85
CA VAL A 342 35.98 18.55 -23.57
C VAL A 342 35.87 19.02 -25.03
N GLN A 343 34.80 18.64 -25.72
CA GLN A 343 34.57 19.05 -27.12
C GLN A 343 34.48 20.58 -27.26
N THR A 344 33.74 21.23 -26.36
CA THR A 344 33.58 22.69 -26.38
C THR A 344 34.89 23.41 -26.06
N GLN A 345 35.68 22.91 -25.10
CA GLN A 345 36.99 23.47 -24.76
C GLN A 345 38.01 23.33 -25.90
N ASP A 346 38.02 22.20 -26.61
CA ASP A 346 38.91 21.97 -27.75
C ASP A 346 38.56 22.90 -28.93
N THR A 347 37.27 23.12 -29.20
CA THR A 347 36.82 24.09 -30.21
C THR A 347 37.18 25.53 -29.82
N ILE A 348 37.00 25.92 -28.54
CA ILE A 348 37.44 27.23 -28.03
C ILE A 348 38.95 27.41 -28.23
N ARG A 349 39.77 26.40 -27.90
CA ARG A 349 41.23 26.45 -28.09
C ARG A 349 41.63 26.58 -29.55
N SER A 350 40.89 25.93 -30.46
CA SER A 350 41.12 26.08 -31.91
C SER A 350 40.79 27.49 -32.40
N LEU A 351 39.66 28.06 -31.98
CA LEU A 351 39.20 29.40 -32.36
C LEU A 351 40.08 30.51 -31.75
N SER A 352 40.56 30.34 -30.52
CA SER A 352 41.43 31.31 -29.84
C SER A 352 42.79 31.55 -30.53
N LYS A 353 43.20 30.66 -31.44
CA LYS A 353 44.40 30.82 -32.28
C LYS A 353 44.16 31.67 -33.54
N GLU A 354 42.90 31.85 -33.96
CA GLU A 354 42.49 32.58 -35.16
C GLU A 354 41.82 33.89 -34.74
N THR A 355 42.62 34.94 -34.57
CA THR A 355 42.21 36.20 -33.94
C THR A 355 41.11 36.95 -34.71
N ILE A 356 39.87 37.04 -34.19
CA ILE A 356 38.92 38.14 -34.51
C ILE A 356 38.08 38.54 -33.28
N ALA A 357 38.07 39.84 -32.96
CA ALA A 357 37.43 40.44 -31.78
C ALA A 357 35.89 40.25 -31.67
N ALA A 358 35.21 39.81 -32.73
CA ALA A 358 33.77 39.51 -32.70
C ALA A 358 33.44 38.13 -32.07
N GLN A 359 34.43 37.23 -31.94
CA GLN A 359 34.26 35.91 -31.30
C GLN A 359 34.42 35.96 -29.77
N GLY A 360 34.85 37.09 -29.20
CA GLY A 360 35.14 37.20 -27.76
C GLY A 360 33.92 36.98 -26.87
N VAL A 361 32.74 37.46 -27.28
CA VAL A 361 31.49 37.31 -26.51
C VAL A 361 30.99 35.85 -26.53
N ASP A 362 31.09 35.18 -27.69
CA ASP A 362 30.69 33.77 -27.83
C ASP A 362 31.66 32.83 -27.10
N ILE A 363 32.95 33.16 -27.09
CA ILE A 363 33.98 32.42 -26.34
C ILE A 363 33.80 32.63 -24.83
N GLU A 364 33.54 33.85 -24.37
CA GLU A 364 33.28 34.14 -22.95
C GLU A 364 32.00 33.46 -22.45
N HIS A 365 30.94 33.48 -23.26
CA HIS A 365 29.70 32.76 -22.99
C HIS A 365 29.91 31.24 -22.94
N ALA A 366 30.69 30.67 -23.86
CA ALA A 366 31.04 29.25 -23.87
C ALA A 366 31.90 28.84 -22.66
N LEU A 367 32.84 29.71 -22.25
CA LEU A 367 33.62 29.51 -21.02
C LEU A 367 32.73 29.54 -19.78
N GLY A 368 31.76 30.47 -19.72
CA GLY A 368 30.72 30.52 -18.68
C GLY A 368 29.93 29.21 -18.60
N LEU A 369 29.42 28.72 -19.74
CA LEU A 369 28.67 27.46 -19.79
C LEU A 369 29.52 26.24 -19.39
N THR A 370 30.82 26.19 -19.75
CA THR A 370 31.69 25.08 -19.30
C THR A 370 31.94 25.11 -17.80
N LYS A 371 31.96 26.29 -17.18
CA LYS A 371 32.04 26.46 -15.73
C LYS A 371 30.75 26.05 -15.04
N ASP A 372 29.60 26.37 -15.62
CA ASP A 372 28.29 25.94 -15.12
C ASP A 372 28.10 24.42 -15.22
N ALA A 373 28.65 23.78 -16.27
CA ALA A 373 28.71 22.33 -16.40
C ALA A 373 29.64 21.64 -15.40
N ASP A 374 30.67 22.32 -14.90
CA ASP A 374 31.49 21.78 -13.83
C ASP A 374 30.85 22.00 -12.45
N ASN A 375 30.18 23.14 -12.27
CA ASN A 375 29.41 23.45 -11.06
C ASN A 375 28.17 22.56 -10.90
N SER A 376 27.50 22.18 -12.00
CA SER A 376 26.31 21.30 -11.97
C SER A 376 26.61 19.94 -11.35
N LYS A 377 27.85 19.44 -11.50
CA LYS A 377 28.34 18.20 -10.87
C LYS A 377 28.33 18.24 -9.35
N GLN A 378 28.45 19.44 -8.75
CA GLN A 378 28.45 19.64 -7.29
C GLN A 378 27.17 20.32 -6.79
N LEU A 379 26.19 20.54 -7.68
CA LEU A 379 25.00 21.32 -7.38
C LEU A 379 24.09 20.61 -6.37
N LEU A 380 23.80 19.33 -6.59
CA LEU A 380 22.97 18.54 -5.68
C LEU A 380 23.55 18.46 -4.25
N PRO A 381 24.85 18.13 -4.05
CA PRO A 381 25.48 18.21 -2.72
C PRO A 381 25.37 19.59 -2.05
N ARG A 382 25.53 20.68 -2.81
CA ARG A 382 25.46 22.05 -2.28
C ARG A 382 24.05 22.49 -1.90
N LEU A 383 23.05 22.10 -2.69
CA LEU A 383 21.64 22.34 -2.36
C LEU A 383 21.25 21.60 -1.07
N GLN A 384 21.80 20.40 -0.87
CA GLN A 384 21.59 19.59 0.32
C GLN A 384 22.26 20.20 1.57
N GLU A 385 23.48 20.73 1.46
CA GLU A 385 24.10 21.50 2.56
C GLU A 385 23.23 22.70 2.98
N GLY A 386 22.56 23.36 2.03
CA GLY A 386 21.66 24.47 2.32
C GLY A 386 20.43 24.07 3.13
N VAL A 387 19.90 22.86 2.89
CA VAL A 387 18.79 22.28 3.66
C VAL A 387 19.27 21.87 5.06
N GLN A 388 20.47 21.27 5.16
CA GLN A 388 21.02 20.81 6.45
C GLN A 388 21.36 21.96 7.40
N ARG A 389 21.86 23.10 6.90
CA ARG A 389 22.08 24.31 7.71
C ARG A 389 20.78 24.89 8.30
N ARG A 390 19.62 24.66 7.66
CA ARG A 390 18.32 25.06 8.24
C ARG A 390 17.88 24.14 9.37
N GLU A 391 18.22 22.85 9.32
CA GLU A 391 17.89 21.90 10.40
C GLU A 391 18.68 22.22 11.68
N GLU A 392 19.94 22.67 11.57
CA GLU A 392 20.79 23.05 12.70
C GLU A 392 20.31 24.31 13.46
N ALA A 393 19.52 25.18 12.81
CA ALA A 393 18.97 26.39 13.42
C ALA A 393 17.71 26.14 14.30
N GLY A 394 17.25 24.88 14.37
CA GLY A 394 16.04 24.48 15.08
C GLY A 394 14.85 24.35 14.13
N ASN A 395 14.34 23.13 13.97
CA ASN A 395 13.21 22.86 13.08
C ASN A 395 11.90 23.44 13.66
N PRO A 396 11.21 24.37 12.98
CA PRO A 396 9.93 24.91 13.45
C PRO A 396 8.84 23.85 13.63
N ILE A 397 8.94 22.72 12.91
CA ILE A 397 8.02 21.59 13.01
C ILE A 397 8.20 20.88 14.36
N ASP A 398 9.43 20.65 14.82
CA ASP A 398 9.71 20.03 16.13
C ASP A 398 9.18 20.88 17.29
N ILE A 399 9.23 22.21 17.15
CA ILE A 399 8.71 23.14 18.15
C ILE A 399 7.18 23.05 18.24
N GLN A 400 6.50 23.04 17.08
CA GLN A 400 5.05 22.91 16.98
C GLN A 400 4.55 21.55 17.50
N LEU A 401 5.24 20.46 17.18
CA LEU A 401 4.87 19.12 17.63
C LEU A 401 4.99 18.95 19.14
N LYS A 402 6.04 19.53 19.75
CA LYS A 402 6.16 19.62 21.21
C LYS A 402 4.97 20.34 21.83
N GLN A 403 4.62 21.52 21.31
CA GLN A 403 3.47 22.28 21.79
C GLN A 403 2.16 21.50 21.66
N ALA A 404 1.96 20.81 20.54
CA ALA A 404 0.79 19.97 20.33
C ALA A 404 0.74 18.77 21.29
N SER A 405 1.89 18.16 21.59
CA SER A 405 2.00 17.05 22.54
C SER A 405 1.62 17.48 23.96
N ASP A 406 2.13 18.64 24.40
CA ASP A 406 1.83 19.19 25.72
C ASP A 406 0.33 19.50 25.87
N GLU A 407 -0.29 20.06 24.82
CA GLU A 407 -1.72 20.36 24.80
C GLU A 407 -2.57 19.08 24.83
N LEU A 408 -2.19 18.06 24.06
CA LEU A 408 -2.85 16.75 24.05
C LEU A 408 -2.80 16.08 25.43
N HIS A 409 -1.63 16.12 26.07
CA HIS A 409 -1.47 15.57 27.42
C HIS A 409 -2.39 16.28 28.42
N ARG A 410 -2.54 17.60 28.32
CA ARG A 410 -3.46 18.39 29.14
C ARG A 410 -4.92 17.98 28.93
N VAL A 411 -5.36 17.87 27.68
CA VAL A 411 -6.74 17.47 27.34
C VAL A 411 -7.06 16.07 27.84
N ILE A 412 -6.15 15.11 27.64
CA ILE A 412 -6.33 13.72 28.10
C ILE A 412 -6.43 13.67 29.63
N THR A 413 -5.58 14.42 30.33
CA THR A 413 -5.60 14.46 31.80
C THR A 413 -6.93 15.00 32.32
N SER A 414 -7.44 16.09 31.73
CA SER A 414 -8.75 16.64 32.07
C SER A 414 -9.88 15.64 31.83
N TYR A 415 -9.89 14.99 30.67
CA TYR A 415 -10.92 14.01 30.31
C TYR A 415 -10.94 12.79 31.24
N LEU A 416 -9.76 12.28 31.60
CA LEU A 416 -9.64 11.16 32.54
C LEU A 416 -10.12 11.57 33.93
N GLN A 417 -9.85 12.80 34.36
CA GLN A 417 -10.32 13.32 35.63
C GLN A 417 -11.85 13.45 35.68
N ASP A 418 -12.45 14.03 34.65
CA ASP A 418 -13.91 14.14 34.52
C ASP A 418 -14.60 12.76 34.50
N THR A 419 -13.95 11.78 33.87
CA THR A 419 -14.44 10.39 33.81
C THR A 419 -14.38 9.74 35.19
N VAL A 420 -13.27 9.90 35.92
CA VAL A 420 -13.12 9.39 37.29
C VAL A 420 -14.15 10.02 38.21
N ASP A 421 -14.37 11.34 38.14
CA ASP A 421 -15.36 12.03 38.96
C ASP A 421 -16.78 11.54 38.67
N SER A 422 -17.09 11.28 37.39
CA SER A 422 -18.38 10.68 36.99
C SER A 422 -18.56 9.25 37.51
N MET A 423 -17.49 8.45 37.51
CA MET A 423 -17.50 7.08 38.05
C MET A 423 -17.66 7.07 39.57
N ILE A 424 -16.99 7.99 40.28
CA ILE A 424 -17.11 8.12 41.73
C ILE A 424 -18.52 8.57 42.10
N LYS A 425 -19.08 9.55 41.41
CA LYS A 425 -20.47 9.98 41.61
C LYS A 425 -21.48 8.85 41.40
N CYS A 426 -21.28 8.04 40.36
CA CYS A 426 -22.09 6.84 40.14
C CYS A 426 -21.94 5.83 41.29
N ALA A 427 -20.73 5.65 41.82
CA ALA A 427 -20.50 4.79 42.99
C ALA A 427 -21.21 5.33 44.24
N GLU A 428 -21.22 6.65 44.45
CA GLU A 428 -21.93 7.31 45.55
C GLU A 428 -23.44 7.10 45.47
N ASP A 429 -24.01 7.20 44.27
CA ASP A 429 -25.44 6.97 44.02
C ASP A 429 -25.86 5.51 44.29
N GLN A 430 -24.99 4.53 43.96
CA GLN A 430 -25.28 3.11 44.11
C GLN A 430 -24.99 2.55 45.51
N CYS A 431 -24.00 3.12 46.22
CA CYS A 431 -23.51 2.62 47.51
C CYS A 431 -23.48 3.70 48.62
N PRO A 432 -24.60 4.39 48.91
CA PRO A 432 -24.60 5.59 49.75
C PRO A 432 -24.24 5.33 51.22
N HIS A 433 -24.40 4.10 51.74
CA HIS A 433 -24.13 3.79 53.15
C HIS A 433 -22.65 3.50 53.42
N VAL A 434 -21.89 3.08 52.40
CA VAL A 434 -20.45 2.80 52.51
C VAL A 434 -19.63 4.05 52.20
N LEU A 435 -20.10 4.86 51.24
CA LEU A 435 -19.44 6.11 50.82
C LEU A 435 -19.80 7.33 51.67
N GLN A 436 -20.57 7.16 52.74
CA GLN A 436 -20.79 8.19 53.77
C GLN A 436 -19.57 8.42 54.67
N ASP A 437 -18.64 7.45 54.72
CA ASP A 437 -17.39 7.63 55.47
C ASP A 437 -16.42 8.48 54.65
N GLU A 438 -16.18 9.73 55.09
CA GLU A 438 -15.27 10.68 54.46
C GLU A 438 -13.85 10.10 54.25
N ARG A 439 -13.42 9.15 55.09
CA ARG A 439 -12.12 8.48 54.94
C ARG A 439 -12.09 7.60 53.70
N VAL A 440 -13.15 6.83 53.49
CA VAL A 440 -13.28 5.90 52.35
C VAL A 440 -13.43 6.69 51.05
N GLN A 441 -14.22 7.76 51.06
CA GLN A 441 -14.38 8.65 49.90
C GLN A 441 -13.05 9.33 49.51
N SER A 442 -12.32 9.84 50.50
CA SER A 442 -11.01 10.46 50.28
C SER A 442 -9.96 9.46 49.78
N GLU A 443 -9.98 8.23 50.28
CA GLU A 443 -9.06 7.17 49.88
C GLU A 443 -9.35 6.66 48.45
N ILE A 444 -10.62 6.55 48.07
CA ILE A 444 -11.04 6.20 46.71
C ILE A 444 -10.64 7.31 45.72
N HIS A 445 -10.93 8.58 46.00
CA HIS A 445 -10.50 9.69 45.15
C HIS A 445 -8.98 9.66 44.95
N ARG A 446 -8.21 9.54 46.04
CA ARG A 446 -6.74 9.50 45.96
C ARG A 446 -6.23 8.33 45.14
N THR A 447 -6.79 7.13 45.33
CA THR A 447 -6.32 5.91 44.66
C THR A 447 -6.72 5.90 43.18
N CYS A 448 -7.90 6.41 42.85
CA CYS A 448 -8.37 6.53 41.47
C CYS A 448 -7.59 7.59 40.71
N SER A 449 -7.36 8.78 41.28
CA SER A 449 -6.53 9.81 40.66
C SER A 449 -5.08 9.37 40.46
N ALA A 450 -4.52 8.57 41.37
CA ALA A 450 -3.17 8.01 41.20
C ALA A 450 -3.09 6.95 40.09
N LYS A 451 -4.18 6.23 39.83
CA LYS A 451 -4.25 5.20 38.77
C LYS A 451 -4.68 5.73 37.40
N SER A 452 -5.31 6.89 37.35
CA SER A 452 -5.80 7.52 36.10
C SER A 452 -4.78 8.45 35.44
N ALA A 453 -3.57 8.56 35.98
CA ALA A 453 -2.53 9.40 35.40
C ALA A 453 -1.89 8.73 34.18
N MET A 454 -2.03 9.35 33.00
CA MET A 454 -1.26 8.97 31.83
C MET A 454 0.15 9.58 31.91
N PRO A 455 1.23 8.82 31.69
CA PRO A 455 2.57 9.40 31.68
C PRO A 455 2.74 10.43 30.54
N ALA A 456 3.22 11.63 30.87
CA ALA A 456 3.51 12.66 29.87
C ALA A 456 4.53 12.19 28.82
N GLU A 457 5.49 11.37 29.24
CA GLU A 457 6.49 10.75 28.37
C GLU A 457 5.85 9.88 27.28
N PHE A 458 4.76 9.17 27.58
CA PHE A 458 4.08 8.32 26.59
C PHE A 458 3.43 9.16 25.48
N VAL A 459 2.74 10.24 25.84
CA VAL A 459 2.13 11.16 24.87
C VAL A 459 3.20 11.87 24.05
N HIS A 460 4.30 12.28 24.69
CA HIS A 460 5.44 12.88 24.03
C HIS A 460 6.12 11.91 23.05
N MET A 461 6.33 10.65 23.43
CA MET A 461 6.87 9.63 22.52
C MET A 461 5.93 9.38 21.33
N CYS A 462 4.63 9.20 21.55
CA CYS A 462 3.69 8.99 20.45
C CYS A 462 3.64 10.19 19.49
N VAL A 463 3.55 11.41 20.00
CA VAL A 463 3.40 12.60 19.13
C VAL A 463 4.74 12.97 18.48
N ASN A 464 5.83 13.07 19.24
CA ASN A 464 7.11 13.51 18.68
C ASN A 464 7.87 12.39 17.97
N GLU A 465 7.90 11.18 18.52
CA GLU A 465 8.64 10.11 17.86
C GLU A 465 7.83 9.50 16.72
N GLN A 466 6.55 9.17 16.89
CA GLN A 466 5.79 8.52 15.79
C GLN A 466 5.32 9.53 14.74
N ALA A 467 4.47 10.49 15.12
CA ALA A 467 3.93 11.44 14.16
C ALA A 467 4.99 12.44 13.68
N GLY A 468 5.79 12.97 14.61
CA GLY A 468 6.78 14.00 14.31
C GLY A 468 7.87 13.53 13.36
N THR A 469 8.38 12.33 13.59
CA THR A 469 9.43 11.80 12.71
C THR A 469 8.87 11.30 11.38
N GLU A 470 7.61 10.84 11.29
CA GLU A 470 6.98 10.54 10.00
C GLU A 470 6.79 11.82 9.16
N ILE A 471 6.33 12.90 9.79
CA ILE A 471 6.23 14.21 9.16
C ILE A 471 7.61 14.70 8.70
N MET A 472 8.63 14.65 9.57
CA MET A 472 9.99 15.05 9.20
C MET A 472 10.58 14.17 8.09
N ASN A 473 10.37 12.86 8.14
CA ASN A 473 10.84 11.96 7.08
C ASN A 473 10.18 12.30 5.75
N LYS A 474 8.87 12.62 5.74
CA LYS A 474 8.19 13.03 4.52
C LYS A 474 8.66 14.38 4.02
N VAL A 475 8.90 15.34 4.91
CA VAL A 475 9.48 16.65 4.56
C VAL A 475 10.88 16.46 3.97
N ASN A 476 11.70 15.59 4.54
CA ASN A 476 13.05 15.33 4.04
C ASN A 476 13.03 14.60 2.69
N GLU A 477 12.13 13.63 2.50
CA GLU A 477 11.87 13.00 1.20
C GLU A 477 11.46 14.03 0.14
N LEU A 478 10.56 14.95 0.47
CA LEU A 478 10.12 16.02 -0.44
C LEU A 478 11.25 17.02 -0.74
N ASN A 479 12.02 17.44 0.26
CA ASN A 479 13.18 18.30 0.07
C ASN A 479 14.22 17.65 -0.85
N LEU A 480 14.44 16.34 -0.71
CA LEU A 480 15.31 15.57 -1.58
C LEU A 480 14.77 15.47 -3.00
N ALA A 481 13.49 15.19 -3.15
CA ALA A 481 12.84 15.14 -4.47
C ALA A 481 12.94 16.48 -5.19
N VAL A 482 12.73 17.59 -4.47
CA VAL A 482 12.88 18.95 -5.00
C VAL A 482 14.32 19.25 -5.37
N ALA A 483 15.30 18.92 -4.51
CA ALA A 483 16.71 19.15 -4.80
C ALA A 483 17.19 18.32 -6.00
N ALA A 484 16.76 17.05 -6.10
CA ALA A 484 17.06 16.17 -7.23
C ALA A 484 16.44 16.72 -8.52
N HIS A 485 15.15 17.06 -8.50
CA HIS A 485 14.46 17.62 -9.67
C HIS A 485 15.10 18.94 -10.13
N LEU A 486 15.47 19.82 -9.20
CA LEU A 486 16.16 21.07 -9.51
C LEU A 486 17.53 20.80 -10.15
N SER A 487 18.29 19.86 -9.59
CA SER A 487 19.60 19.48 -10.12
C SER A 487 19.51 18.87 -11.52
N ASP A 488 18.56 17.96 -11.74
CA ASP A 488 18.34 17.30 -13.03
C ASP A 488 17.92 18.33 -14.08
N ARG A 489 16.92 19.17 -13.79
CA ARG A 489 16.46 20.21 -14.72
C ARG A 489 17.54 21.22 -15.07
N LEU A 490 18.37 21.63 -14.11
CA LEU A 490 19.49 22.53 -14.38
C LEU A 490 20.59 21.83 -15.18
N THR A 491 20.86 20.56 -14.91
CA THR A 491 21.86 19.79 -15.66
C THR A 491 21.43 19.58 -17.11
N ASP A 492 20.16 19.27 -17.35
CA ASP A 492 19.58 19.17 -18.70
C ASP A 492 19.69 20.50 -19.46
N GLU A 493 19.34 21.61 -18.81
CA GLU A 493 19.42 22.94 -19.43
C GLU A 493 20.87 23.34 -19.75
N VAL A 494 21.81 22.96 -18.89
CA VAL A 494 23.26 23.14 -19.12
C VAL A 494 23.73 22.30 -20.29
N ILE A 495 23.32 21.02 -20.39
CA ILE A 495 23.64 20.15 -21.54
C ILE A 495 23.09 20.74 -22.84
N GLU A 496 21.83 21.19 -22.82
CA GLU A 496 21.19 21.75 -24.00
C GLU A 496 21.84 23.06 -24.43
N SER A 497 22.15 23.94 -23.48
CA SER A 497 22.85 25.21 -23.73
C SER A 497 24.28 24.99 -24.24
N LEU A 498 25.03 24.05 -23.66
CA LEU A 498 26.34 23.65 -24.18
C LEU A 498 26.25 23.08 -25.59
N SER A 499 25.25 22.22 -25.87
CA SER A 499 25.06 21.63 -27.19
C SER A 499 24.74 22.70 -28.24
N ARG A 500 23.87 23.66 -27.91
CA ARG A 500 23.54 24.81 -28.78
C ARG A 500 24.77 25.69 -29.01
N CYS A 501 25.51 26.01 -27.94
CA CYS A 501 26.72 26.82 -28.01
C CYS A 501 27.80 26.15 -28.86
N TYR A 502 28.06 24.85 -28.64
CA TYR A 502 28.97 24.04 -29.45
C TYR A 502 28.56 24.04 -30.93
N LYS A 503 27.27 23.81 -31.24
CA LYS A 503 26.77 23.87 -32.63
C LYS A 503 26.96 25.25 -33.26
N SER A 504 26.81 26.32 -32.48
CA SER A 504 27.05 27.69 -32.95
C SER A 504 28.54 27.92 -33.26
N LEU A 505 29.42 27.53 -32.33
CA LEU A 505 30.88 27.64 -32.47
C LEU A 505 31.43 26.84 -33.65
N VAL A 506 30.89 25.65 -33.90
CA VAL A 506 31.24 24.82 -35.07
C VAL A 506 30.72 25.43 -36.37
N ARG A 507 29.51 26.01 -36.37
CA ARG A 507 28.94 26.72 -37.55
C ARG A 507 29.66 28.02 -37.88
N THR A 508 30.40 28.60 -36.94
CA THR A 508 31.28 29.75 -37.21
C THR A 508 32.69 29.35 -37.64
N HIS A 509 33.02 28.05 -37.57
CA HIS A 509 34.33 27.48 -37.97
C HIS A 509 34.33 27.01 -39.44
N PHE A 510 33.17 26.71 -40.01
CA PHE A 510 32.93 26.41 -41.43
C PHE A 510 32.10 27.51 -42.08
#